data_AF-A0A949X0K5-F1
#
_entry.id   AF-A0A949X0K5-F1
#
_cell.length_a   1.000
_cell.length_b   1.000
_cell.length_c   1.000
_cell.angle_alpha   90.00
_cell.angle_beta   90.00
_cell.angle_gamma   90.00
#
_symmetry.space_group_name_H-M   'P 1'
#
loop_
_entity.id
_entity.type
_entity.pdbx_description
1 polymer ?
#
loop_
_entity_poly.entity_id
_entity_poly.type
_entity_poly.pdbx_seq_one_letter_code
_entity_poly.pdbx_strand_id
1 'polypeptide(L)'
;MPSPSKNRATFFSDPVRRFGITSVVLLILLAIAPAKNHFSEWRHYQNSYLAMIRGRGDAVTLQRHFQSGIQQIWHPELGAVDRCTSCHVGLKEASLTDVSAQPFRRHPIVPHNIEQFGCVMCHRGQGVATTVEEAHSSTLAWEQPLLPARYIESSCGQCHRAPLTGTPQLNEGRKLLASSGCVHCHNIKLPEGGTLQATDDPPSLVHIGDKTNREWIFAWLKDPQAYAVSARMPNFKLSDDEARDISG
;
A
#
# COMPACT_ATOMS: atom_id res chain seq x y z
N MET A 1 -7.95 -15.79 -74.15
CA MET A 1 -7.47 -14.64 -73.35
C MET A 1 -6.88 -15.18 -72.05
N PRO A 2 -5.58 -14.99 -71.75
CA PRO A 2 -5.05 -15.29 -70.43
C PRO A 2 -5.30 -14.11 -69.50
N SER A 3 -5.73 -14.38 -68.26
CA SER A 3 -5.58 -13.43 -67.16
C SER A 3 -4.47 -13.95 -66.26
N PRO A 4 -3.36 -13.22 -66.06
CA PRO A 4 -2.33 -13.65 -65.13
C PRO A 4 -2.84 -13.39 -63.71
N SER A 5 -3.05 -14.47 -62.93
CA SER A 5 -3.30 -14.33 -61.51
C SER A 5 -2.06 -13.71 -60.87
N LYS A 6 -2.25 -12.55 -60.23
CA LYS A 6 -1.20 -11.89 -59.47
C LYS A 6 -0.82 -12.81 -58.31
N ASN A 7 0.36 -13.44 -58.39
CA ASN A 7 0.99 -14.09 -57.25
C ASN A 7 1.14 -13.05 -56.14
N ARG A 8 0.24 -13.10 -55.15
CA ARG A 8 0.46 -12.46 -53.85
C ARG A 8 1.64 -13.19 -53.24
N ALA A 9 2.84 -12.64 -53.41
CA ALA A 9 4.01 -13.07 -52.65
C ALA A 9 3.64 -12.89 -51.17
N THR A 10 3.28 -14.01 -50.53
CA THR A 10 2.97 -14.01 -49.11
C THR A 10 4.28 -13.72 -48.39
N PHE A 11 4.24 -12.74 -47.49
CA PHE A 11 5.41 -12.18 -46.80
C PHE A 11 6.27 -13.23 -46.04
N PHE A 12 5.77 -14.47 -45.93
CA PHE A 12 6.30 -15.58 -45.14
C PHE A 12 6.89 -16.75 -45.94
N SER A 13 7.00 -16.69 -47.28
CA SER A 13 7.48 -17.85 -48.06
C SER A 13 9.00 -18.07 -48.03
N ASP A 14 9.81 -17.05 -47.70
CA ASP A 14 11.28 -17.11 -47.71
C ASP A 14 11.83 -17.54 -46.32
N PRO A 15 12.52 -18.69 -46.19
CA PRO A 15 13.15 -19.14 -44.95
C PRO A 15 14.19 -18.16 -44.37
N VAL A 16 15.00 -17.51 -45.21
CA VAL A 16 16.04 -16.57 -44.75
C VAL A 16 15.40 -15.32 -44.18
N ARG A 17 14.37 -14.81 -44.86
CA ARG A 17 13.59 -13.67 -44.39
C ARG A 17 12.87 -13.98 -43.08
N ARG A 18 12.30 -15.18 -42.92
CA ARG A 18 11.66 -15.63 -41.66
C ARG A 18 12.65 -15.72 -40.50
N PHE A 19 13.84 -16.25 -40.75
CA PHE A 19 14.91 -16.31 -39.75
C PHE A 19 15.30 -14.88 -39.32
N GLY A 20 15.60 -14.01 -40.28
CA GLY A 20 15.97 -12.61 -39.99
C GLY A 20 14.91 -11.86 -39.19
N ILE A 21 13.63 -11.96 -39.57
CA ILE A 21 12.53 -11.32 -38.84
C ILE A 21 12.41 -11.89 -37.42
N THR A 22 12.41 -13.22 -37.27
CA THR A 22 12.30 -13.86 -35.95
C THR A 22 13.47 -13.46 -35.04
N SER A 23 14.70 -13.44 -35.57
CA SER A 23 15.88 -13.01 -34.83
C SER A 23 15.79 -11.56 -34.37
N VAL A 24 15.33 -10.65 -35.24
CA VAL A 24 15.12 -9.24 -34.86
C VAL A 24 14.04 -9.09 -33.79
N VAL A 25 12.91 -9.80 -33.94
CA VAL A 25 11.85 -9.80 -32.92
C VAL A 25 12.37 -10.30 -31.59
N LEU A 26 13.10 -11.41 -31.56
CA LEU A 26 13.70 -11.95 -30.34
C LEU A 26 14.72 -10.97 -29.72
N LEU A 27 15.54 -10.32 -30.53
CA LEU A 27 16.47 -9.29 -30.05
C LEU A 27 15.74 -8.09 -29.43
N ILE A 28 14.65 -7.63 -30.05
CA ILE A 28 13.81 -6.56 -29.49
C ILE A 28 13.21 -7.01 -28.15
N LEU A 29 12.61 -8.20 -28.09
CA LEU A 29 12.04 -8.75 -26.85
C LEU A 29 13.09 -8.88 -25.74
N LEU A 30 14.30 -9.36 -26.07
CA LEU A 30 15.42 -9.46 -25.11
C LEU A 30 15.90 -8.09 -24.62
N ALA A 31 15.82 -7.05 -25.45
CA ALA A 31 16.21 -5.70 -25.06
C ALA A 31 15.18 -5.00 -24.15
N ILE A 32 13.90 -5.41 -24.17
CA ILE A 32 12.83 -4.78 -23.39
C ILE A 32 13.10 -4.89 -21.89
N ALA A 33 13.42 -6.07 -21.35
CA ALA A 33 13.59 -6.24 -19.91
C ALA A 33 14.78 -5.44 -19.33
N PRO A 34 15.99 -5.48 -19.94
CA PRO A 34 17.10 -4.61 -19.55
C PRO A 34 16.76 -3.12 -19.67
N ALA A 35 16.08 -2.70 -20.73
CA ALA A 35 15.67 -1.31 -20.90
C ALA A 35 14.69 -0.87 -19.80
N LYS A 36 13.64 -1.65 -19.53
CA LYS A 36 12.69 -1.36 -18.44
C LYS A 36 13.38 -1.30 -17.08
N ASN A 37 14.34 -2.16 -16.81
CA ASN A 37 15.13 -2.10 -15.58
C ASN A 37 16.03 -0.86 -15.53
N HIS A 38 16.65 -0.48 -16.65
CA HIS A 38 17.52 0.69 -16.73
C HIS A 38 16.76 2.01 -16.49
N PHE A 39 15.56 2.13 -17.04
CA PHE A 39 14.69 3.29 -16.93
C PHE A 39 13.63 3.16 -15.81
N SER A 40 13.89 2.32 -14.81
CA SER A 40 12.98 2.11 -13.70
C SER A 40 12.83 3.37 -12.82
N GLU A 41 11.61 3.62 -12.33
CA GLU A 41 11.30 4.81 -11.53
C GLU A 41 12.15 4.92 -10.26
N TRP A 42 12.38 3.80 -9.57
CA TRP A 42 13.20 3.81 -8.34
C TRP A 42 14.63 4.30 -8.57
N ARG A 43 15.23 4.03 -9.74
CA ARG A 43 16.57 4.56 -10.08
C ARG A 43 16.55 6.07 -10.21
N HIS A 44 15.47 6.63 -10.77
CA HIS A 44 15.31 8.07 -10.89
C HIS A 44 15.27 8.74 -9.50
N TYR A 45 14.54 8.17 -8.53
CA TYR A 45 14.51 8.69 -7.16
C TYR A 45 15.86 8.59 -6.46
N GLN A 46 16.57 7.48 -6.61
CA GLN A 46 17.92 7.30 -6.06
C GLN A 46 18.92 8.31 -6.64
N ASN A 47 18.90 8.53 -7.96
CA ASN A 47 19.75 9.53 -8.61
C ASN A 47 19.40 10.95 -8.17
N SER A 48 18.10 11.24 -7.98
CA SER A 48 17.62 12.53 -7.50
C SER A 48 18.03 12.79 -6.05
N TYR A 49 17.99 11.78 -5.19
CA TYR A 49 18.54 11.85 -3.84
C TYR A 49 20.03 12.18 -3.86
N LEU A 50 20.82 11.45 -4.65
CA LEU A 50 22.26 11.70 -4.79
C LEU A 50 22.54 13.11 -5.32
N ALA A 51 21.74 13.62 -6.26
CA ALA A 51 21.87 14.99 -6.74
C ALA A 51 21.54 16.02 -5.64
N MET A 52 20.48 15.79 -4.86
CA MET A 52 20.04 16.66 -3.77
C MET A 52 21.11 16.77 -2.67
N ILE A 53 21.74 15.66 -2.27
CA ILE A 53 22.69 15.66 -1.16
C ILE A 53 24.05 16.26 -1.51
N ARG A 54 24.43 16.35 -2.80
CA ARG A 54 25.76 16.84 -3.24
C ARG A 54 26.13 18.22 -2.70
N GLY A 55 25.15 19.11 -2.55
CA GLY A 55 25.37 20.49 -2.09
C GLY A 55 25.39 20.65 -0.56
N ARG A 56 25.18 19.58 0.21
CA ARG A 56 25.04 19.64 1.67
C ARG A 56 26.40 19.48 2.36
N GLY A 57 26.55 20.10 3.53
CA GLY A 57 27.78 19.98 4.34
C GLY A 57 28.06 18.55 4.83
N ASP A 58 27.02 17.71 4.91
CA ASP A 58 27.07 16.31 5.35
C ASP A 58 27.00 15.30 4.17
N ALA A 59 27.18 15.77 2.93
CA ALA A 59 27.05 14.95 1.71
C ALA A 59 27.86 13.64 1.75
N VAL A 60 29.10 13.69 2.26
CA VAL A 60 30.00 12.52 2.33
C VAL A 60 29.45 11.45 3.27
N THR A 61 28.79 11.84 4.36
CA THR A 61 28.17 10.91 5.31
C THR A 61 26.91 10.30 4.69
N LEU A 62 26.03 11.14 4.14
CA LEU A 62 24.80 10.71 3.47
C LEU A 62 25.09 9.76 2.30
N GLN A 63 26.14 10.03 1.52
CA GLN A 63 26.54 9.16 0.41
C GLN A 63 27.12 7.82 0.88
N ARG A 64 27.77 7.77 2.05
CA ARG A 64 28.25 6.51 2.65
C ARG A 64 27.12 5.64 3.17
N HIS A 65 26.05 6.23 3.68
CA HIS A 65 24.87 5.51 4.15
C HIS A 65 23.96 5.05 3.01
N PHE A 66 24.00 5.75 1.87
CA PHE A 66 23.19 5.43 0.70
C PHE A 66 23.52 4.05 0.13
N GLN A 67 22.49 3.22 -0.02
CA GLN A 67 22.55 1.92 -0.68
C GLN A 67 21.76 1.97 -1.97
N SER A 68 22.41 1.70 -3.10
CA SER A 68 21.77 1.67 -4.41
C SER A 68 21.05 0.33 -4.65
N GLY A 69 20.13 0.34 -5.60
CA GLY A 69 19.38 -0.87 -5.97
C GLY A 69 18.07 -1.02 -5.22
N ILE A 70 17.33 -2.09 -5.54
CA ILE A 70 16.08 -2.43 -4.87
C ILE A 70 16.41 -2.92 -3.46
N GLN A 71 15.84 -2.24 -2.48
CA GLN A 71 15.89 -2.63 -1.08
C GLN A 71 14.69 -3.49 -0.76
N GLN A 72 14.85 -4.56 0.02
CA GLN A 72 13.75 -5.44 0.41
C GLN A 72 13.84 -5.86 1.88
N ILE A 73 12.74 -5.68 2.60
CA ILE A 73 12.48 -6.28 3.91
C ILE A 73 11.43 -7.37 3.71
N TRP A 74 11.64 -8.56 4.28
CA TRP A 74 10.70 -9.67 4.21
C TRP A 74 10.39 -10.17 5.63
N HIS A 75 9.11 -10.11 6.01
CA HIS A 75 8.53 -10.77 7.19
C HIS A 75 7.72 -12.02 6.80
N PRO A 76 8.30 -13.22 6.88
CA PRO A 76 7.58 -14.43 6.52
C PRO A 76 6.41 -14.72 7.48
N GLU A 77 6.58 -14.44 8.78
CA GLU A 77 5.54 -14.67 9.79
C GLU A 77 4.31 -13.77 9.60
N LEU A 78 4.51 -12.59 9.02
CA LEU A 78 3.44 -11.62 8.74
C LEU A 78 3.00 -11.67 7.27
N GLY A 79 3.62 -12.52 6.44
CA GLY A 79 3.34 -12.61 5.01
C GLY A 79 3.60 -11.30 4.24
N ALA A 80 4.49 -10.44 4.75
CA ALA A 80 4.71 -9.10 4.21
C ALA A 80 6.09 -8.94 3.57
N VAL A 81 6.12 -8.24 2.44
CA VAL A 81 7.36 -7.80 1.76
C VAL A 81 7.27 -6.29 1.57
N ASP A 82 8.36 -5.58 1.85
CA ASP A 82 8.47 -4.13 1.72
C ASP A 82 9.69 -3.74 0.89
N ARG A 83 9.48 -2.89 -0.11
CA ARG A 83 10.53 -2.32 -0.97
C ARG A 83 10.47 -0.80 -1.03
N CYS A 84 9.69 -0.16 -0.16
CA CYS A 84 9.44 1.28 -0.18
C CYS A 84 10.75 2.08 -0.02
N THR A 85 11.69 1.53 0.74
CA THR A 85 13.03 2.12 0.96
C THR A 85 13.91 2.13 -0.29
N SER A 86 13.47 1.53 -1.41
CA SER A 86 14.12 1.67 -2.73
C SER A 86 13.98 3.09 -3.30
N CYS A 87 12.86 3.77 -3.01
CA CYS A 87 12.61 5.14 -3.44
C CYS A 87 12.75 6.13 -2.27
N HIS A 88 12.30 5.75 -1.08
CA HIS A 88 12.32 6.57 0.14
C HIS A 88 13.66 6.52 0.88
N VAL A 89 14.76 6.74 0.16
CA VAL A 89 16.12 6.50 0.68
C VAL A 89 16.57 7.45 1.79
N GLY A 90 15.90 8.60 1.97
CA GLY A 90 16.22 9.57 3.02
C GLY A 90 15.57 9.30 4.38
N LEU A 91 14.70 8.28 4.49
CA LEU A 91 13.81 8.11 5.64
C LEU A 91 14.54 7.92 6.98
N LYS A 92 15.77 7.39 6.96
CA LYS A 92 16.57 7.06 8.16
C LYS A 92 17.53 8.18 8.57
N GLU A 93 17.74 9.16 7.70
CA GLU A 93 18.82 10.12 7.87
C GLU A 93 18.43 11.21 8.86
N ALA A 94 19.08 11.19 10.02
CA ALA A 94 18.79 12.13 11.10
C ALA A 94 19.09 13.59 10.71
N SER A 95 20.05 13.82 9.82
CA SER A 95 20.46 15.17 9.41
C SER A 95 19.51 15.84 8.41
N LEU A 96 18.62 15.10 7.76
CA LEU A 96 17.66 15.63 6.77
C LEU A 96 16.43 16.29 7.41
N THR A 97 16.60 17.00 8.53
CA THR A 97 15.51 17.69 9.25
C THR A 97 14.88 18.82 8.46
N ASP A 98 15.64 19.44 7.56
CA ASP A 98 15.23 20.53 6.66
C ASP A 98 14.52 20.03 5.39
N VAL A 99 14.54 18.72 5.12
CA VAL A 99 13.94 18.13 3.93
C VAL A 99 12.50 17.68 4.22
N SER A 100 11.53 18.40 3.64
CA SER A 100 10.10 18.09 3.77
C SER A 100 9.50 17.39 2.56
N ALA A 101 10.18 17.44 1.41
CA ALA A 101 9.70 16.86 0.16
C ALA A 101 9.78 15.33 0.16
N GLN A 102 8.68 14.68 -0.23
CA GLN A 102 8.71 13.25 -0.54
C GLN A 102 9.46 13.01 -1.87
N PRO A 103 10.17 11.88 -2.01
CA PRO A 103 10.29 10.76 -1.07
C PRO A 103 11.46 10.88 -0.07
N PHE A 104 12.15 12.03 0.00
CA PHE A 104 13.41 12.18 0.75
C PHE A 104 13.24 12.67 2.19
N ARG A 105 12.01 13.04 2.57
CA ARG A 105 11.66 13.41 3.94
C ARG A 105 11.99 12.27 4.91
N ARG A 106 12.63 12.60 6.03
CA ARG A 106 12.89 11.64 7.12
C ARG A 106 11.61 11.14 7.78
N HIS A 107 11.65 9.90 8.28
CA HIS A 107 10.56 9.33 9.04
C HIS A 107 10.45 10.00 10.43
N PRO A 108 9.23 10.26 10.93
CA PRO A 108 9.01 10.60 12.33
C PRO A 108 9.49 9.49 13.28
N ILE A 109 9.72 9.80 14.55
CA ILE A 109 10.06 8.73 15.51
C ILE A 109 8.81 7.89 15.77
N VAL A 110 8.97 6.56 15.71
CA VAL A 110 7.93 5.59 16.05
C VAL A 110 8.48 4.54 17.03
N PRO A 111 7.63 3.86 17.80
CA PRO A 111 8.07 2.89 18.82
C PRO A 111 8.76 1.61 18.30
N HIS A 112 8.86 1.44 16.98
CA HIS A 112 9.42 0.25 16.33
C HIS A 112 10.54 0.63 15.35
N ASN A 113 11.49 -0.27 15.12
CA ASN A 113 12.51 -0.09 14.10
C ASN A 113 11.93 -0.35 12.70
N ILE A 114 11.86 0.69 11.87
CA ILE A 114 11.34 0.63 10.49
C ILE A 114 12.19 -0.22 9.55
N GLU A 115 13.48 -0.43 9.85
CA GLU A 115 14.34 -1.34 9.09
C GLU A 115 14.01 -2.81 9.34
N GLN A 116 13.48 -3.08 10.53
CA GLN A 116 13.01 -4.40 10.87
C GLN A 116 11.62 -4.56 10.32
N PHE A 117 10.63 -3.75 10.70
CA PHE A 117 9.22 -3.96 10.37
C PHE A 117 8.82 -3.60 8.93
N GLY A 118 9.55 -2.72 8.25
CA GLY A 118 9.13 -2.17 6.96
C GLY A 118 8.01 -1.12 7.09
N CYS A 119 7.64 -0.52 5.97
CA CYS A 119 6.68 0.57 5.86
C CYS A 119 5.25 0.04 5.76
N VAL A 120 5.03 -1.03 4.99
CA VAL A 120 3.69 -1.59 4.71
C VAL A 120 2.93 -2.03 5.96
N MET A 121 3.62 -2.38 7.05
CA MET A 121 2.98 -2.76 8.31
C MET A 121 2.16 -1.62 8.91
N CYS A 122 2.64 -0.39 8.76
CA CYS A 122 1.94 0.80 9.25
C CYS A 122 1.16 1.48 8.13
N HIS A 123 1.79 1.63 6.97
CA HIS A 123 1.31 2.46 5.88
C HIS A 123 0.49 1.71 4.82
N ARG A 124 0.37 0.38 4.88
CA ARG A 124 -0.24 -0.45 3.82
C ARG A 124 0.47 -0.21 2.47
N GLY A 125 -0.24 -0.30 1.35
CA GLY A 125 0.34 -0.22 0.01
C GLY A 125 0.95 -1.55 -0.46
N GLN A 126 1.43 -1.54 -1.70
CA GLN A 126 2.00 -2.74 -2.33
C GLN A 126 3.50 -2.81 -2.13
N GLY A 127 3.95 -3.49 -1.08
CA GLY A 127 5.38 -3.47 -0.74
C GLY A 127 6.31 -4.19 -1.71
N VAL A 128 5.80 -5.05 -2.62
CA VAL A 128 6.63 -5.65 -3.69
C VAL A 128 6.81 -4.73 -4.91
N ALA A 129 6.00 -3.67 -5.02
CA ALA A 129 6.00 -2.79 -6.17
C ALA A 129 7.31 -1.99 -6.27
N THR A 130 7.64 -1.59 -7.49
CA THR A 130 8.84 -0.78 -7.78
C THR A 130 8.54 0.49 -8.58
N THR A 131 7.25 0.79 -8.74
CA THR A 131 6.69 2.01 -9.33
C THR A 131 5.79 2.69 -8.31
N VAL A 132 5.62 4.00 -8.44
CA VAL A 132 4.80 4.79 -7.50
C VAL A 132 3.34 4.41 -7.57
N GLU A 133 2.81 4.23 -8.79
CA GLU A 133 1.40 3.91 -9.00
C GLU A 133 1.02 2.60 -8.32
N GLU A 134 1.77 1.52 -8.58
CA GLU A 134 1.52 0.20 -7.99
C GLU A 134 1.74 0.20 -6.48
N ALA A 135 2.76 0.91 -5.99
CA ALA A 135 3.05 0.95 -4.55
C ALA A 135 1.97 1.68 -3.75
N HIS A 136 1.38 2.74 -4.32
CA HIS A 136 0.53 3.67 -3.58
C HIS A 136 -0.96 3.51 -3.83
N SER A 137 -1.36 3.02 -5.01
CA SER A 137 -2.75 3.03 -5.46
C SER A 137 -3.33 1.62 -5.53
N SER A 138 -4.65 1.54 -5.49
CA SER A 138 -5.35 0.33 -5.92
C SER A 138 -5.21 0.17 -7.44
N THR A 139 -4.77 -0.99 -7.89
CA THR A 139 -4.68 -1.36 -9.31
C THR A 139 -5.61 -2.55 -9.59
N LEU A 140 -5.81 -2.90 -10.86
CA LEU A 140 -6.57 -4.11 -11.23
C LEU A 140 -5.96 -5.41 -10.65
N ALA A 141 -4.68 -5.38 -10.31
CA ALA A 141 -3.99 -6.53 -9.74
C ALA A 141 -3.96 -6.51 -8.20
N TRP A 142 -4.22 -5.36 -7.55
CA TRP A 142 -4.00 -5.17 -6.11
C TRP A 142 -4.93 -4.10 -5.53
N GLU A 143 -5.66 -4.43 -4.47
CA GLU A 143 -6.72 -3.57 -3.91
C GLU A 143 -6.31 -2.82 -2.63
N GLN A 144 -5.03 -2.88 -2.21
CA GLN A 144 -4.57 -2.31 -0.94
C GLN A 144 -3.72 -1.04 -1.15
N PRO A 145 -4.33 0.15 -1.29
CA PRO A 145 -3.58 1.40 -1.41
C PRO A 145 -2.86 1.78 -0.11
N LEU A 146 -1.99 2.79 -0.19
CA LEU A 146 -1.42 3.40 0.99
C LEU A 146 -2.51 3.97 1.90
N LEU A 147 -2.34 3.73 3.20
CA LEU A 147 -3.17 4.26 4.26
C LEU A 147 -2.85 5.75 4.48
N PRO A 148 -3.84 6.66 4.36
CA PRO A 148 -3.63 8.06 4.68
C PRO A 148 -3.13 8.24 6.12
N ALA A 149 -2.18 9.15 6.32
CA ALA A 149 -1.50 9.33 7.61
C ALA A 149 -2.45 9.60 8.79
N ARG A 150 -3.60 10.24 8.55
CA ARG A 150 -4.63 10.47 9.58
C ARG A 150 -5.19 9.17 10.19
N TYR A 151 -5.13 8.07 9.46
CA TYR A 151 -5.64 6.77 9.91
C TYR A 151 -4.53 5.83 10.36
N ILE A 152 -3.28 6.30 10.50
CA ILE A 152 -2.13 5.41 10.73
C ILE A 152 -2.25 4.59 12.03
N GLU A 153 -2.91 5.15 13.04
CA GLU A 153 -3.12 4.49 14.34
C GLU A 153 -3.88 3.16 14.19
N SER A 154 -4.76 3.04 13.21
CA SER A 154 -5.49 1.79 12.92
C SER A 154 -4.58 0.60 12.66
N SER A 155 -3.43 0.82 12.04
CA SER A 155 -2.47 -0.24 11.74
C SER A 155 -1.81 -0.78 13.02
N CYS A 156 -1.71 0.02 14.09
CA CYS A 156 -1.24 -0.47 15.39
C CYS A 156 -2.17 -1.58 15.92
N GLY A 157 -3.47 -1.50 15.60
CA GLY A 157 -4.47 -2.46 16.03
C GLY A 157 -4.35 -3.85 15.39
N GLN A 158 -3.54 -4.01 14.35
CA GLN A 158 -3.28 -5.32 13.73
C GLN A 158 -2.58 -6.28 14.69
N CYS A 159 -1.72 -5.74 15.56
CA CYS A 159 -0.95 -6.52 16.54
C CYS A 159 -1.31 -6.18 17.99
N HIS A 160 -1.50 -4.90 18.32
CA HIS A 160 -1.78 -4.45 19.68
C HIS A 160 -3.27 -4.49 19.97
N ARG A 161 -3.73 -5.47 20.76
CA ARG A 161 -5.16 -5.58 21.13
C ARG A 161 -5.54 -4.67 22.30
N ALA A 162 -4.65 -4.53 23.28
CA ALA A 162 -4.82 -3.62 24.42
C ALA A 162 -4.81 -2.14 23.97
N PRO A 163 -5.35 -1.22 24.79
CA PRO A 163 -5.13 0.21 24.61
C PRO A 163 -3.63 0.53 24.56
N LEU A 164 -3.24 1.39 23.62
CA LEU A 164 -1.84 1.72 23.37
C LEU A 164 -1.59 3.22 23.58
N THR A 165 -0.55 3.57 24.33
CA THR A 165 -0.16 4.97 24.55
C THR A 165 0.28 5.60 23.23
N GLY A 166 -0.20 6.81 22.95
CA GLY A 166 0.11 7.53 21.70
C GLY A 166 -0.80 7.19 20.53
N THR A 167 -1.85 6.38 20.74
CA THR A 167 -2.88 6.09 19.72
C THR A 167 -4.30 6.45 20.21
N PRO A 168 -4.59 7.74 20.46
CA PRO A 168 -5.89 8.16 20.98
C PRO A 168 -7.07 7.81 20.06
N GLN A 169 -6.94 7.93 18.74
CA GLN A 169 -8.02 7.62 17.79
C GLN A 169 -8.32 6.13 17.78
N LEU A 170 -7.30 5.27 17.73
CA LEU A 170 -7.50 3.81 17.81
C LEU A 170 -8.18 3.42 19.13
N ASN A 171 -7.74 4.02 20.24
CA ASN A 171 -8.28 3.70 21.56
C ASN A 171 -9.74 4.15 21.69
N GLU A 172 -10.08 5.34 21.19
CA GLU A 172 -11.45 5.86 21.23
C GLU A 172 -12.36 5.05 20.30
N GLY A 173 -11.93 4.73 19.07
CA GLY A 173 -12.70 3.87 18.16
C GLY A 173 -13.07 2.52 18.77
N ARG A 174 -12.13 1.87 19.47
CA ARG A 174 -12.37 0.62 20.21
C ARG A 174 -13.37 0.79 21.35
N LYS A 175 -13.24 1.87 22.10
CA LYS A 175 -14.15 2.19 23.21
C LYS A 175 -15.56 2.44 22.69
N LEU A 176 -15.70 3.22 21.62
CA LEU A 176 -16.98 3.49 20.95
C LEU A 176 -17.62 2.20 20.43
N LEU A 177 -16.86 1.31 19.79
CA LEU A 177 -17.36 0.00 19.36
C LEU A 177 -17.93 -0.82 20.53
N ALA A 178 -17.27 -0.79 21.69
CA ALA A 178 -17.72 -1.49 22.89
C ALA A 178 -18.95 -0.83 23.54
N SER A 179 -19.00 0.51 23.63
CA SER A 179 -20.05 1.24 24.33
C SER A 179 -21.30 1.53 23.50
N SER A 180 -21.17 1.69 22.18
CA SER A 180 -22.28 2.06 21.28
C SER A 180 -23.22 0.90 20.97
N GLY A 181 -23.03 -0.26 21.61
CA GLY A 181 -23.88 -1.42 21.45
C GLY A 181 -23.66 -2.21 20.17
N CYS A 182 -22.60 -1.91 19.40
CA CYS A 182 -22.20 -2.68 18.22
C CYS A 182 -22.01 -4.17 18.56
N VAL A 183 -21.57 -4.45 19.79
CA VAL A 183 -21.33 -5.79 20.36
C VAL A 183 -22.59 -6.61 20.61
N HIS A 184 -23.79 -6.00 20.65
CA HIS A 184 -25.05 -6.75 20.76
C HIS A 184 -25.34 -7.51 19.47
N CYS A 185 -24.99 -6.90 18.34
CA CYS A 185 -25.24 -7.49 17.05
C CYS A 185 -23.97 -8.05 16.43
N HIS A 186 -22.77 -7.51 16.59
CA HIS A 186 -21.56 -8.04 15.93
C HIS A 186 -20.57 -8.63 16.92
N ASN A 187 -19.89 -9.70 16.50
CA ASN A 187 -18.78 -10.26 17.26
C ASN A 187 -17.59 -9.30 17.23
N ILE A 188 -17.19 -8.79 18.39
CA ILE A 188 -16.02 -7.92 18.53
C ILE A 188 -15.02 -8.59 19.48
N LYS A 189 -13.79 -8.73 19.02
CA LYS A 189 -12.68 -9.14 19.88
C LYS A 189 -12.32 -7.98 20.80
N LEU A 190 -12.47 -8.21 22.08
CA LEU A 190 -12.13 -7.25 23.10
C LEU A 190 -10.59 -7.16 23.28
N PRO A 191 -10.09 -5.98 23.67
CA PRO A 191 -8.68 -5.75 23.96
C PRO A 191 -8.01 -6.81 24.87
N GLU A 192 -8.76 -7.31 25.85
CA GLU A 192 -8.37 -8.30 26.86
C GLU A 192 -8.38 -9.75 26.38
N GLY A 193 -8.69 -10.00 25.10
CA GLY A 193 -8.67 -11.34 24.50
C GLY A 193 -10.00 -12.10 24.58
N GLY A 194 -11.04 -11.52 25.17
CA GLY A 194 -12.42 -12.00 25.08
C GLY A 194 -13.06 -11.69 23.73
N THR A 195 -14.13 -12.39 23.37
CA THR A 195 -15.01 -11.99 22.25
C THR A 195 -16.39 -11.78 22.82
N LEU A 196 -16.93 -10.57 22.68
CA LEU A 196 -18.35 -10.36 22.94
C LEU A 196 -19.11 -11.00 21.80
N GLN A 197 -19.92 -11.99 22.13
CA GLN A 197 -20.77 -12.67 21.16
C GLN A 197 -22.06 -11.90 20.97
N ALA A 198 -22.44 -11.75 19.70
CA ALA A 198 -23.72 -11.21 19.33
C ALA A 198 -24.87 -12.03 19.92
N THR A 199 -25.96 -11.35 20.28
CA THR A 199 -27.21 -11.99 20.71
C THR A 199 -28.16 -12.29 19.54
N ASP A 200 -27.87 -11.74 18.36
CA ASP A 200 -28.52 -12.02 17.07
C ASP A 200 -27.57 -12.75 16.11
N ASP A 201 -28.00 -13.11 14.90
CA ASP A 201 -27.18 -13.72 13.83
C ASP A 201 -26.67 -12.65 12.83
N PRO A 202 -25.60 -11.89 13.15
CA PRO A 202 -25.05 -10.88 12.26
C PRO A 202 -24.16 -11.45 11.16
N PRO A 203 -23.93 -10.66 10.09
CA PRO A 203 -22.75 -10.87 9.28
C PRO A 203 -21.47 -10.62 10.10
N SER A 204 -20.50 -11.52 9.98
CA SER A 204 -19.19 -11.38 10.59
C SER A 204 -18.45 -10.15 10.05
N LEU A 205 -17.83 -9.39 10.96
CA LEU A 205 -17.00 -8.23 10.61
C LEU A 205 -15.51 -8.58 10.42
N VAL A 206 -15.11 -9.84 10.60
CA VAL A 206 -13.69 -10.25 10.61
C VAL A 206 -12.94 -9.84 9.33
N HIS A 207 -13.63 -9.85 8.19
CA HIS A 207 -13.08 -9.53 6.87
C HIS A 207 -13.75 -8.31 6.22
N ILE A 208 -14.36 -7.42 7.02
CA ILE A 208 -15.10 -6.28 6.45
C ILE A 208 -14.18 -5.32 5.67
N GLY A 209 -12.92 -5.19 6.10
CA GLY A 209 -11.90 -4.39 5.42
C GLY A 209 -11.45 -4.95 4.08
N ASP A 210 -11.76 -6.21 3.76
CA ASP A 210 -11.42 -6.84 2.48
C ASP A 210 -12.49 -6.58 1.40
N LYS A 211 -13.70 -6.17 1.81
CA LYS A 211 -14.85 -5.98 0.90
C LYS A 211 -15.27 -4.52 0.76
N THR A 212 -14.77 -3.66 1.64
CA THR A 212 -15.23 -2.27 1.77
C THR A 212 -14.03 -1.37 2.10
N ASN A 213 -14.20 -0.07 1.93
CA ASN A 213 -13.21 0.93 2.31
C ASN A 213 -13.71 1.77 3.49
N ARG A 214 -12.82 2.63 4.02
CA ARG A 214 -13.11 3.44 5.21
C ARG A 214 -14.24 4.40 4.98
N GLU A 215 -14.28 5.00 3.80
CA GLU A 215 -15.30 5.95 3.37
C GLU A 215 -16.68 5.28 3.31
N TRP A 216 -16.72 4.03 2.85
CA TRP A 216 -17.92 3.20 2.87
C TRP A 216 -18.35 2.86 4.29
N ILE A 217 -17.42 2.41 5.16
CA ILE A 217 -17.73 2.10 6.57
C ILE A 217 -18.25 3.36 7.27
N PHE A 218 -17.60 4.49 7.09
CA PHE A 218 -18.04 5.78 7.62
C PHE A 218 -19.48 6.08 7.19
N ALA A 219 -19.77 6.02 5.90
CA ALA A 219 -21.10 6.33 5.39
C ALA A 219 -22.17 5.32 5.87
N TRP A 220 -21.82 4.04 5.95
CA TRP A 220 -22.67 2.99 6.53
C TRP A 220 -23.00 3.25 7.99
N LEU A 221 -22.02 3.69 8.80
CA LEU A 221 -22.25 4.05 10.21
C LEU A 221 -23.16 5.27 10.36
N LYS A 222 -23.13 6.21 9.40
CA LYS A 222 -23.95 7.43 9.43
C LYS A 222 -25.42 7.17 9.07
N ASP A 223 -25.67 6.32 8.07
CA ASP A 223 -27.04 5.98 7.64
C ASP A 223 -27.08 4.62 6.91
N PRO A 224 -27.18 3.49 7.65
CA PRO A 224 -27.18 2.17 7.02
C PRO A 224 -28.45 1.91 6.20
N GLN A 225 -29.60 2.50 6.58
CA GLN A 225 -30.86 2.37 5.85
C GLN A 225 -30.84 3.11 4.50
N ALA A 226 -30.07 4.19 4.37
CA ALA A 226 -29.85 4.86 3.09
C ALA A 226 -29.13 3.96 2.07
N TYR A 227 -28.26 3.06 2.53
CA TYR A 227 -27.58 2.09 1.68
C TYR A 227 -28.40 0.83 1.43
N ALA A 228 -29.03 0.29 2.48
CA ALA A 228 -29.88 -0.88 2.39
C ALA A 228 -31.13 -0.66 3.23
N VAL A 229 -32.27 -0.46 2.58
CA VAL A 229 -33.57 -0.22 3.24
C VAL A 229 -33.94 -1.36 4.21
N SER A 230 -33.46 -2.58 3.97
CA SER A 230 -33.65 -3.75 4.83
C SER A 230 -32.63 -3.87 5.97
N ALA A 231 -31.71 -2.91 6.14
CA ALA A 231 -30.69 -2.93 7.17
C ALA A 231 -31.31 -2.87 8.58
N ARG A 232 -31.00 -3.88 9.40
CA ARG A 232 -31.41 -3.94 10.80
C ARG A 232 -30.50 -3.13 11.73
N MET A 233 -29.28 -2.82 11.29
CA MET A 233 -28.34 -1.98 12.04
C MET A 233 -28.96 -0.59 12.23
N PRO A 234 -29.15 -0.08 13.47
CA PRO A 234 -29.77 1.21 13.68
C PRO A 234 -28.84 2.35 13.27
N ASN A 235 -29.42 3.52 13.01
CA ASN A 235 -28.64 4.75 12.93
C ASN A 235 -28.31 5.23 14.35
N PHE A 236 -27.06 5.02 14.77
CA PHE A 236 -26.57 5.35 16.12
C PHE A 236 -26.41 6.85 16.39
N LYS A 237 -26.68 7.71 15.40
CA LYS A 237 -26.54 9.19 15.50
C LYS A 237 -25.14 9.65 15.92
N LEU A 238 -24.12 8.88 15.54
CA LEU A 238 -22.73 9.21 15.75
C LEU A 238 -22.40 10.57 15.11
N SER A 239 -21.60 11.36 15.80
CA SER A 239 -20.92 12.50 15.21
C SER A 239 -19.96 12.05 14.11
N ASP A 240 -19.50 13.00 13.29
CA ASP A 240 -18.53 12.68 12.24
C ASP A 240 -17.18 12.23 12.81
N ASP A 241 -16.80 12.71 13.99
CA ASP A 241 -15.54 12.31 14.62
C ASP A 241 -15.65 10.89 15.18
N GLU A 242 -16.73 10.55 15.87
CA GLU A 242 -16.97 9.17 16.35
C GLU A 242 -17.05 8.17 15.19
N ALA A 243 -17.74 8.52 14.11
CA ALA A 243 -17.81 7.65 12.93
C ALA A 243 -16.43 7.48 12.27
N ARG A 244 -15.59 8.52 12.24
CA ARG A 244 -14.20 8.42 11.76
C ARG A 244 -13.36 7.50 12.64
N ASP A 245 -13.42 7.67 13.95
CA ASP A 245 -12.66 6.88 14.91
C ASP A 245 -13.01 5.38 14.84
N ILE A 246 -14.28 5.04 14.59
CA ILE A 246 -14.70 3.64 14.39
C ILE A 246 -14.30 3.12 13.00
N SER A 247 -14.38 3.94 11.96
CA SER A 247 -14.06 3.55 10.58
C SER A 247 -12.55 3.49 10.27
N GLY A 248 -11.71 3.98 11.19
CA GLY A 248 -10.24 4.02 11.13
C GLY A 248 -9.60 2.76 11.71
#